data_AF-A0A4Q5VEG6-F1
#
_entry.id   AF-A0A4Q5VEG6-F1
#
_cell.length_a   1.000
_cell.length_b   1.000
_cell.length_c   1.000
_cell.angle_alpha   90.00
_cell.angle_beta   90.00
_cell.angle_gamma   90.00
#
_symmetry.space_group_name_H-M   'P 1'
#
loop_
_entity.id
_entity.type
_entity.pdbx_description
1 polymer ?
#
loop_
_entity_poly.entity_id
_entity_poly.type
_entity_poly.pdbx_seq_one_letter_code
_entity_poly.pdbx_strand_id
1 'polypeptide(L)'
;MFLQSRLFRGNAALEACLVKDSAHLIQGSRGEHVRLVQRALVYLGEKEISGQEYRQGSYGPTTAAAVLRYKQKRKIINFSYQKQADNIVGKMTIQRLDNDVFAIQNLQRF
;
A
#
# COMPACT_ATOMS: atom_id res chain seq x y z
N MET A 1 14.39 8.58 -5.87
CA MET A 1 13.03 8.86 -5.37
C MET A 1 12.88 8.10 -4.05
N PHE A 2 12.40 8.72 -2.99
CA PHE A 2 12.26 8.09 -1.66
C PHE A 2 10.88 8.37 -1.08
N LEU A 3 10.44 7.50 -0.17
CA LEU A 3 9.16 7.61 0.51
C LEU A 3 9.27 8.65 1.64
N GLN A 4 8.25 9.47 1.82
CA GLN A 4 8.24 10.65 2.70
C GLN A 4 7.49 10.41 4.00
N SER A 5 6.47 9.55 4.01
CA SER A 5 5.69 9.28 5.22
C SER A 5 6.57 8.66 6.30
N ARG A 6 6.30 9.01 7.57
CA ARG A 6 7.00 8.37 8.71
C ARG A 6 6.74 6.87 8.78
N LEU A 7 5.71 6.38 8.10
CA LEU A 7 5.36 4.97 8.08
C LEU A 7 6.22 4.17 7.10
N PHE A 8 6.66 4.77 6.00
CA PHE A 8 7.35 4.05 4.92
C PHE A 8 8.80 4.48 4.69
N ARG A 9 9.15 5.73 5.03
CA ARG A 9 10.49 6.27 4.85
C ARG A 9 11.54 5.38 5.52
N GLY A 10 12.60 5.03 4.78
CA GLY A 10 13.71 4.23 5.30
C GLY A 10 13.46 2.72 5.30
N ASN A 11 12.27 2.25 4.88
CA ASN A 11 12.04 0.83 4.67
C ASN A 11 12.55 0.40 3.29
N ALA A 12 13.66 -0.32 3.25
CA ALA A 12 14.32 -0.73 2.01
C ALA A 12 13.40 -1.54 1.06
N ALA A 13 12.49 -2.36 1.58
CA ALA A 13 11.58 -3.16 0.76
C ALA A 13 10.49 -2.30 0.10
N LEU A 14 9.93 -1.31 0.82
CA LEU A 14 8.96 -0.38 0.27
C LEU A 14 9.61 0.61 -0.71
N GLU A 15 10.82 1.07 -0.43
CA GLU A 15 11.59 1.89 -1.37
C GLU A 15 11.98 1.08 -2.62
N ALA A 16 12.29 -0.21 -2.48
CA ALA A 16 12.48 -1.09 -3.62
C ALA A 16 11.20 -1.22 -4.45
N CYS A 17 10.01 -1.31 -3.82
CA CYS A 17 8.72 -1.34 -4.52
C CYS A 17 8.46 -0.06 -5.35
N LEU A 18 9.10 1.07 -5.02
CA LEU A 18 9.00 2.31 -5.79
C LEU A 18 9.86 2.28 -7.07
N VAL A 19 10.85 1.40 -7.15
CA VAL A 19 11.86 1.38 -8.24
C VAL A 19 11.86 0.08 -9.05
N LYS A 20 11.61 -1.07 -8.42
CA LYS A 20 11.74 -2.41 -9.01
C LYS A 20 10.38 -3.12 -9.06
N ASP A 21 10.00 -3.59 -10.25
CA ASP A 21 8.73 -4.30 -10.43
C ASP A 21 8.72 -5.67 -9.73
N SER A 22 9.89 -6.29 -9.55
CA SER A 22 10.05 -7.54 -8.78
C SER A 22 9.83 -7.36 -7.28
N ALA A 23 9.80 -6.12 -6.78
CA ALA A 23 9.55 -5.80 -5.38
C ALA A 23 8.09 -5.38 -5.11
N HIS A 24 7.21 -5.49 -6.10
CA HIS A 24 5.78 -5.26 -5.93
C HIS A 24 5.17 -6.24 -4.93
N LEU A 25 4.25 -5.77 -4.10
CA LEU A 25 3.55 -6.64 -3.16
C LEU A 25 2.34 -7.25 -3.88
N ILE A 26 2.27 -8.57 -3.83
CA ILE A 26 1.22 -9.40 -4.44
C ILE A 26 0.66 -10.35 -3.39
N GLN A 27 -0.43 -11.04 -3.73
CA GLN A 27 -0.92 -12.12 -2.87
C GLN A 27 0.17 -13.16 -2.62
N GLY A 28 0.34 -13.53 -1.35
CA GLY A 28 1.42 -14.40 -0.89
C GLY A 28 2.67 -13.67 -0.40
N SER A 29 2.83 -12.36 -0.68
CA SER A 29 3.88 -11.55 -0.06
C SER A 29 3.71 -11.53 1.47
N ARG A 30 4.82 -11.59 2.21
CA ARG A 30 4.81 -11.61 3.68
C ARG A 30 5.95 -10.79 4.25
N GLY A 31 5.72 -10.17 5.39
CA GLY A 31 6.76 -9.50 6.18
C GLY A 31 6.32 -8.18 6.78
N GLU A 32 7.29 -7.46 7.34
CA GLU A 32 7.04 -6.16 7.96
C GLU A 32 6.52 -5.12 6.96
N HIS A 33 7.09 -5.07 5.75
CA HIS A 33 6.66 -4.16 4.69
C HIS A 33 5.19 -4.35 4.30
N VAL A 34 4.68 -5.60 4.29
CA VAL A 34 3.25 -5.88 4.10
C VAL A 34 2.41 -5.30 5.24
N ARG A 35 2.85 -5.47 6.49
CA ARG A 35 2.18 -4.90 7.67
C ARG A 35 2.10 -3.38 7.63
N LEU A 36 3.16 -2.72 7.18
CA LEU A 36 3.19 -1.27 7.01
C LEU A 36 2.14 -0.83 5.97
N VAL A 37 2.04 -1.52 4.84
CA VAL A 37 1.02 -1.25 3.82
C VAL A 37 -0.39 -1.50 4.36
N GLN A 38 -0.62 -2.62 5.05
CA GLN A 38 -1.92 -2.89 5.69
C GLN A 38 -2.28 -1.79 6.70
N ARG A 39 -1.33 -1.32 7.50
CA ARG A 39 -1.55 -0.22 8.44
C ARG A 39 -1.90 1.09 7.73
N ALA A 40 -1.23 1.39 6.62
CA ALA A 40 -1.55 2.56 5.79
C ALA A 40 -2.99 2.49 5.25
N LEU A 41 -3.40 1.34 4.70
CA LEU A 41 -4.76 1.11 4.22
C LEU A 41 -5.79 1.32 5.34
N VAL A 42 -5.54 0.78 6.53
CA VAL A 42 -6.41 0.97 7.70
C VAL A 42 -6.51 2.45 8.09
N TYR A 43 -5.40 3.19 8.12
CA TYR A 43 -5.41 4.64 8.39
C TYR A 43 -6.19 5.43 7.33
N LEU A 44 -6.21 4.96 6.10
CA LEU A 44 -6.94 5.56 4.99
C LEU A 44 -8.43 5.14 4.95
N GLY A 45 -8.86 4.32 5.91
CA GLY A 45 -10.25 3.91 6.10
C GLY A 45 -10.61 2.55 5.52
N GLU A 46 -9.65 1.81 4.96
CA GLU A 46 -9.87 0.45 4.42
C GLU A 46 -9.81 -0.59 5.55
N LYS A 47 -10.85 -0.63 6.40
CA LYS A 47 -10.86 -1.39 7.66
C LYS A 47 -11.18 -2.89 7.52
N GLU A 48 -11.45 -3.37 6.31
CA GLU A 48 -11.84 -4.77 6.07
C GLU A 48 -10.63 -5.68 5.76
N ILE A 49 -9.57 -5.59 6.57
CA ILE A 49 -8.44 -6.50 6.51
C ILE A 49 -8.57 -7.51 7.66
N SER A 50 -8.44 -8.79 7.36
CA SER A 50 -8.50 -9.85 8.38
C SER A 50 -7.45 -9.62 9.45
N GLY A 51 -7.86 -9.67 10.73
CA GLY A 51 -6.95 -9.54 11.86
C GLY A 51 -5.85 -10.61 11.86
N GLN A 52 -6.09 -11.78 11.25
CA GLN A 52 -5.06 -12.81 11.08
C GLN A 52 -4.00 -12.39 10.05
N GLU A 53 -4.43 -11.91 8.87
CA GLU A 53 -3.52 -11.39 7.84
C GLU A 53 -2.69 -10.22 8.36
N TYR A 54 -3.33 -9.33 9.13
CA TYR A 54 -2.68 -8.18 9.75
C TYR A 54 -1.63 -8.60 10.78
N ARG A 55 -1.97 -9.54 11.68
CA ARG A 55 -1.03 -10.04 12.71
C ARG A 55 0.16 -10.77 12.10
N GLN A 56 -0.09 -11.57 11.07
CA GLN A 56 0.95 -12.33 10.38
C GLN A 56 1.76 -11.48 9.39
N GLY A 57 1.29 -10.28 9.04
CA GLY A 57 1.86 -9.47 7.97
C GLY A 57 1.85 -10.21 6.64
N SER A 58 0.76 -10.89 6.35
CA SER A 58 0.57 -11.67 5.12
C SER A 58 -0.39 -10.96 4.18
N TYR A 59 0.00 -10.89 2.92
CA TYR A 59 -0.81 -10.32 1.86
C TYR A 59 -1.78 -11.41 1.37
N GLY A 60 -2.90 -11.56 2.07
CA GLY A 60 -3.93 -12.52 1.73
C GLY A 60 -5.08 -11.92 0.92
N PRO A 61 -6.19 -12.66 0.79
CA PRO A 61 -7.37 -12.21 0.04
C PRO A 61 -7.95 -10.89 0.56
N THR A 62 -8.00 -10.69 1.89
CA THR A 62 -8.60 -9.48 2.45
C THR A 62 -7.70 -8.26 2.27
N THR A 63 -6.38 -8.42 2.38
CA THR A 63 -5.41 -7.37 2.05
C THR A 63 -5.50 -6.99 0.57
N ALA A 64 -5.60 -7.97 -0.32
CA ALA A 64 -5.76 -7.73 -1.75
C ALA A 64 -7.05 -6.98 -2.08
N ALA A 65 -8.17 -7.33 -1.43
CA ALA A 65 -9.43 -6.62 -1.58
C ALA A 65 -9.35 -5.16 -1.09
N ALA A 66 -8.68 -4.91 0.04
CA ALA A 66 -8.45 -3.56 0.55
C ALA A 66 -7.61 -2.71 -0.42
N VAL A 67 -6.56 -3.27 -1.03
CA VAL A 67 -5.77 -2.58 -2.06
C VAL A 67 -6.59 -2.26 -3.29
N LEU A 68 -7.40 -3.22 -3.75
CA LEU A 68 -8.28 -3.01 -4.90
C LEU A 68 -9.26 -1.85 -4.65
N ARG A 69 -9.93 -1.84 -3.49
CA ARG A 69 -10.87 -0.77 -3.10
C ARG A 69 -10.19 0.58 -2.99
N TYR A 70 -9.01 0.63 -2.36
CA TYR A 70 -8.21 1.84 -2.28
C TYR A 70 -7.90 2.41 -3.68
N LYS A 71 -7.44 1.55 -4.60
CA LYS A 71 -7.13 1.95 -5.98
C LYS A 71 -8.38 2.42 -6.75
N GLN A 72 -9.51 1.74 -6.58
CA GLN A 72 -10.78 2.15 -7.19
C GLN A 72 -11.24 3.52 -6.66
N LYS A 73 -11.26 3.70 -5.34
CA LYS A 73 -11.67 4.94 -4.68
C LYS A 73 -10.82 6.14 -5.10
N ARG A 74 -9.52 5.93 -5.27
CA ARG A 74 -8.54 6.97 -5.64
C ARG A 74 -8.28 7.05 -7.15
N LYS A 75 -8.97 6.24 -7.96
CA LYS A 75 -8.77 6.10 -9.42
C LYS A 75 -7.30 5.89 -9.81
N ILE A 76 -6.57 5.09 -9.03
CA ILE A 76 -5.18 4.72 -9.31
C ILE A 76 -5.20 3.60 -10.36
N ILE A 77 -5.39 4.01 -11.61
CA ILE A 77 -5.46 3.13 -12.78
C ILE A 77 -4.31 3.52 -13.70
N ASN A 78 -3.50 2.54 -14.10
CA ASN A 78 -2.54 2.76 -15.17
C ASN A 78 -3.27 2.75 -16.51
N PHE A 79 -3.84 3.87 -16.95
CA PHE A 79 -4.59 3.93 -18.21
C PHE A 79 -3.75 3.55 -19.44
N SER A 80 -2.42 3.59 -19.35
CA SER A 80 -1.52 3.15 -20.43
C SER A 80 -1.39 1.63 -20.54
N TYR A 81 -1.78 0.86 -19.51
CA TYR A 81 -1.57 -0.60 -19.48
C TYR A 81 -2.77 -1.42 -19.02
N GLN A 82 -3.70 -0.86 -18.23
CA GLN A 82 -4.82 -1.58 -17.66
C GLN A 82 -6.11 -0.75 -17.68
N LYS A 83 -7.23 -1.39 -18.03
CA LYS A 83 -8.57 -0.78 -18.01
C LYS A 83 -9.24 -0.83 -16.63
N GLN A 84 -8.73 -1.65 -15.71
CA GLN A 84 -9.27 -1.84 -14.36
C GLN A 84 -8.14 -1.83 -13.33
N ALA A 85 -8.47 -1.44 -12.10
CA ALA A 85 -7.51 -1.51 -11.00
C ALA A 85 -7.19 -2.98 -10.67
N ASP A 86 -5.91 -3.32 -10.60
CA ASP A 86 -5.44 -4.60 -10.05
C ASP A 86 -5.36 -4.57 -8.51
N ASN A 87 -5.09 -5.72 -7.89
CA ASN A 87 -4.90 -5.89 -6.45
C ASN A 87 -3.41 -5.94 -6.03
N ILE A 88 -2.52 -5.37 -6.85
CA ILE A 88 -1.07 -5.34 -6.67
C ILE A 88 -0.65 -3.95 -6.19
N VAL A 89 0.25 -3.93 -5.19
CA VAL A 89 0.91 -2.70 -4.78
C VAL A 89 2.18 -2.55 -5.60
N GLY A 90 2.06 -1.80 -6.69
CA GLY A 90 3.18 -1.40 -7.54
C GLY A 90 3.68 0.01 -7.25
N LYS A 91 4.64 0.48 -8.06
CA LYS A 91 5.27 1.82 -7.95
C LYS A 91 4.27 2.96 -7.72
N MET A 92 3.24 3.05 -8.55
CA MET A 92 2.24 4.11 -8.42
C MET A 92 1.40 3.98 -7.15
N THR A 93 1.06 2.74 -6.76
CA THR A 93 0.26 2.48 -5.57
C THR A 93 1.04 2.79 -4.31
N ILE A 94 2.31 2.36 -4.19
CA ILE A 94 3.13 2.64 -3.01
C ILE A 94 3.40 4.15 -2.88
N GLN A 95 3.66 4.84 -4.00
CA GLN A 95 3.84 6.29 -4.01
C GLN A 95 2.58 7.04 -3.56
N ARG A 96 1.41 6.60 -4.03
CA ARG A 96 0.14 7.24 -3.66
C ARG A 96 -0.22 6.99 -2.19
N LEU A 97 0.00 5.76 -1.70
CA LEU A 97 -0.17 5.42 -0.28
C LEU A 97 0.72 6.30 0.58
N ASP A 98 1.99 6.46 0.19
CA ASP A 98 2.94 7.30 0.91
C ASP A 98 2.48 8.76 0.98
N ASN A 99 2.07 9.33 -0.16
CA ASN A 99 1.58 10.71 -0.22
C ASN A 99 0.31 10.90 0.62
N ASP A 100 -0.64 9.97 0.57
CA ASP A 100 -1.88 10.06 1.34
C ASP A 100 -1.60 9.94 2.86
N VAL A 101 -0.74 9.01 3.27
CA VAL A 101 -0.33 8.87 4.69
C VAL A 101 0.45 10.11 5.14
N PHE A 102 1.37 10.61 4.33
CA PHE A 102 2.12 11.83 4.62
C PHE A 102 1.17 13.04 4.77
N ALA A 103 0.17 13.18 3.89
CA ALA A 103 -0.83 14.24 4.01
C ALA A 103 -1.59 14.16 5.34
N ILE A 104 -2.07 12.98 5.74
CA ILE A 104 -2.75 12.78 7.03
C ILE A 104 -1.83 13.14 8.20
N GLN A 105 -0.58 12.68 8.17
CA GLN A 105 0.41 12.96 9.23
C GLN A 105 0.72 14.45 9.38
N ASN A 106 0.66 15.22 8.29
CA ASN A 106 0.89 16.67 8.33
C ASN A 106 -0.37 17.46 8.68
N LEU A 107 -1.56 16.96 8.35
CA LEU A 107 -2.83 17.56 8.74
C LEU A 107 -3.14 17.32 10.22
N GLN A 108 -2.74 16.17 10.77
CA GLN A 108 -2.89 15.83 12.20
C GLN A 108 -1.68 16.27 13.03
N ARG A 109 -1.17 17.49 12.79
CA ARG A 109 -0.28 18.13 13.76
C ARG A 109 -1.08 18.35 15.05
N PHE A 110 -0.85 17.50 16.05
CA PHE A 110 -1.30 17.67 17.42
C PHE A 110 -0.91 19.06 17.95
#